data_AF-A0A9Q3Z7Q1-F1
#
_entry.id   AF-A0A9Q3Z7Q1-F1
#
_cell.length_a   1.000
_cell.length_b   1.000
_cell.length_c   1.000
_cell.angle_alpha   90.00
_cell.angle_beta   90.00
_cell.angle_gamma   90.00
#
_symmetry.space_group_name_H-M   'P 1'
#
loop_
_entity.id
_entity.type
_entity.pdbx_description
1 polymer ?
#
loop_
_entity_poly.entity_id
_entity_poly.type
_entity_poly.pdbx_seq_one_letter_code
_entity_poly.pdbx_strand_id
1 'polypeptide(L)'
;MSRTVIDLDDEALEEAAKELGTSTKRDTINTALREVTARYRRLRALDEARELVTEGALDIDLLLDKRAYRPTSAGAAPDDHAAGAHE
;
A
#
# COMPACT_ATOMS: atom_id res chain seq x y z
N MET A 1 -12.48 1.68 25.70
CA MET A 1 -13.12 0.43 25.21
C MET A 1 -14.22 0.05 26.17
N SER A 2 -15.39 -0.34 25.67
CA SER A 2 -16.44 -0.97 26.48
C SER A 2 -16.14 -2.46 26.68
N ARG A 3 -16.62 -3.04 27.78
CA ARG A 3 -16.51 -4.47 28.04
C ARG A 3 -17.77 -5.16 27.53
N THR A 4 -17.60 -6.13 26.64
CA THR A 4 -18.69 -6.92 26.07
C THR A 4 -18.37 -8.39 26.29
N VAL A 5 -19.36 -9.18 26.68
CA VAL A 5 -19.26 -10.64 26.77
C VAL A 5 -19.88 -11.20 25.50
N ILE A 6 -19.10 -11.95 24.74
CA ILE A 6 -19.52 -12.62 23.51
C ILE A 6 -18.94 -14.04 23.52
N ASP A 7 -19.67 -14.97 22.95
CA ASP A 7 -19.13 -16.29 22.63
C ASP A 7 -18.29 -16.19 21.36
N LEU A 8 -17.13 -16.85 21.36
CA LEU A 8 -16.16 -16.83 20.29
C LEU A 8 -15.78 -18.27 19.95
N ASP A 9 -15.63 -18.51 18.66
CA ASP A 9 -14.98 -19.71 18.16
C ASP A 9 -13.48 -19.61 18.45
N ASP A 10 -12.97 -20.51 19.29
CA ASP A 10 -11.56 -20.52 19.71
C ASP A 10 -10.63 -20.96 18.57
N GLU A 11 -11.09 -21.80 17.63
CA GLU A 11 -10.28 -22.22 16.48
C GLU A 11 -10.09 -21.04 15.53
N ALA A 12 -11.18 -20.36 15.17
CA ALA A 12 -11.13 -19.17 14.32
C ALA A 12 -10.32 -18.04 14.96
N LEU A 13 -10.39 -17.89 16.29
CA LEU A 13 -9.62 -16.90 17.01
C LEU A 13 -8.11 -17.21 16.98
N GLU A 14 -7.74 -18.48 17.06
CA GLU A 14 -6.34 -18.90 17.01
C GLU A 14 -5.75 -18.72 15.60
N GLU A 15 -6.51 -19.04 14.55
CA GLU A 15 -6.11 -18.74 13.17
C GLU A 15 -5.91 -17.24 12.96
N ALA A 16 -6.88 -16.42 13.39
CA ALA A 16 -6.77 -14.97 13.30
C ALA A 16 -5.54 -14.44 14.07
N ALA A 17 -5.24 -15.01 15.24
CA ALA A 17 -4.07 -14.61 16.02
C ALA A 17 -2.75 -14.92 15.30
N LYS A 18 -2.66 -16.07 14.62
CA LYS A 18 -1.51 -16.46 13.80
C LYS A 18 -1.32 -15.52 12.61
N GLU A 19 -2.39 -15.25 11.86
CA GLU A 19 -2.38 -14.36 10.69
C GLU A 19 -2.06 -12.91 11.07
N LEU A 20 -2.56 -12.44 12.21
CA LEU A 20 -2.36 -11.06 12.68
C LEU A 20 -1.09 -10.89 13.55
N GLY A 21 -0.40 -11.99 13.90
CA GLY A 21 0.77 -11.97 14.77
C GLY A 21 0.49 -11.48 16.19
N THR A 22 -0.73 -11.68 16.69
CA THR A 22 -1.18 -11.19 18.00
C THR A 22 -1.15 -12.29 19.06
N SER A 23 -0.84 -11.91 20.30
CA SER A 23 -0.66 -12.87 21.41
C SER A 23 -1.85 -12.97 22.36
N THR A 24 -2.78 -12.01 22.33
CA THR A 24 -3.93 -12.00 23.24
C THR A 24 -5.25 -12.00 22.48
N LYS A 25 -6.28 -12.65 23.03
CA LYS A 25 -7.64 -12.67 22.46
C LYS A 25 -8.15 -11.26 22.16
N ARG A 26 -8.01 -10.35 23.14
CA ARG A 26 -8.44 -8.95 23.00
C ARG A 26 -7.73 -8.25 21.84
N ASP A 27 -6.42 -8.42 21.73
CA ASP A 27 -5.64 -7.72 20.71
C ASP A 27 -5.95 -8.27 19.31
N THR A 28 -6.08 -9.60 19.20
CA THR A 28 -6.54 -10.28 17.98
C THR A 28 -7.89 -9.74 17.52
N ILE A 29 -8.89 -9.69 18.41
CA ILE A 29 -10.24 -9.20 18.08
C ILE A 29 -10.19 -7.74 17.62
N ASN A 30 -9.51 -6.88 18.37
CA ASN A 30 -9.48 -5.46 18.04
C ASN A 30 -8.72 -5.18 16.74
N THR A 31 -7.63 -5.90 16.50
CA THR A 31 -6.86 -5.80 15.25
C THR A 31 -7.66 -6.36 14.08
N ALA A 32 -8.31 -7.51 14.23
CA ALA A 32 -9.18 -8.08 13.20
C ALA A 32 -10.29 -7.11 12.78
N LEU A 33 -10.99 -6.49 13.74
CA LEU A 33 -12.06 -5.52 13.43
C LEU A 33 -11.52 -4.28 12.68
N ARG A 34 -10.33 -3.81 13.04
CA ARG A 34 -9.67 -2.70 12.31
C ARG A 34 -9.26 -3.11 10.91
N GLU A 35 -8.65 -4.28 10.75
CA GLU A 35 -8.17 -4.77 9.45
C GLU A 35 -9.33 -5.05 8.49
N VAL A 36 -10.43 -5.64 8.98
CA VAL A 36 -11.62 -5.88 8.15
C VAL A 36 -12.19 -4.56 7.64
N THR A 37 -12.36 -3.56 8.51
CA THR A 37 -12.89 -2.26 8.08
C THR A 37 -11.93 -1.52 7.14
N ALA A 38 -10.62 -1.59 7.39
CA ALA A 38 -9.60 -1.03 6.51
C ALA A 38 -9.62 -1.70 5.13
N ARG A 39 -9.74 -3.04 5.08
CA ARG A 39 -9.84 -3.81 3.83
C ARG A 39 -11.06 -3.38 3.02
N TYR A 40 -12.24 -3.28 3.63
CA TYR A 40 -13.45 -2.82 2.92
C TYR A 40 -13.37 -1.37 2.47
N ARG A 41 -12.68 -0.48 3.20
CA ARG A 41 -12.43 0.89 2.74
C ARG A 41 -11.52 0.91 1.52
N ARG A 42 -10.43 0.14 1.53
CA ARG A 42 -9.50 0.01 0.38
C ARG A 42 -10.22 -0.53 -0.86
N LEU A 43 -11.08 -1.53 -0.70
CA LEU A 43 -11.87 -2.09 -1.80
C LEU A 43 -12.84 -1.07 -2.38
N ARG A 44 -13.61 -0.37 -1.53
CA ARG A 44 -14.52 0.69 -2.00
C ARG A 44 -13.80 1.80 -2.74
N ALA A 45 -12.69 2.29 -2.20
CA ALA A 45 -11.89 3.32 -2.88
C ALA A 45 -11.37 2.85 -4.24
N LEU A 46 -11.04 1.55 -4.37
CA LEU A 46 -10.59 0.98 -5.63
C LEU A 46 -11.74 0.85 -6.64
N ASP A 47 -12.94 0.50 -6.19
CA ASP A 47 -14.13 0.45 -7.05
C ASP A 47 -14.54 1.86 -7.52
N GLU A 48 -14.55 2.85 -6.61
CA GLU A 48 -14.78 4.26 -6.94
C GLU A 48 -13.73 4.78 -7.93
N ALA A 49 -12.45 4.44 -7.73
CA ALA A 49 -11.39 4.83 -8.66
C ALA A 49 -11.60 4.21 -10.06
N ARG A 50 -12.08 2.96 -10.14
CA ARG A 50 -12.40 2.32 -11.42
C ARG A 50 -13.53 3.05 -12.14
N GLU A 51 -14.59 3.41 -11.41
CA GLU A 51 -15.72 4.15 -11.97
C GLU A 51 -15.28 5.50 -12.54
N LEU A 52 -14.50 6.27 -11.76
CA LEU A 52 -13.95 7.54 -12.22
C LEU A 52 -13.09 7.39 -13.49
N VAL A 53 -12.25 6.34 -13.56
CA VAL A 53 -11.47 6.06 -14.78
C VAL A 53 -12.39 5.77 -15.97
N THR A 54 -13.45 4.98 -15.78
CA THR A 54 -14.41 4.69 -16.86
C THR A 54 -15.20 5.90 -17.32
N GLU A 55 -15.45 6.85 -16.42
CA GLU A 55 -16.09 8.14 -16.73
C GLU A 55 -15.13 9.15 -17.38
N GLY A 56 -13.86 8.77 -17.58
CA GLY A 56 -12.86 9.62 -18.24
C GLY A 56 -12.22 10.65 -17.31
N ALA A 57 -12.31 10.47 -15.98
CA ALA A 57 -11.63 11.35 -15.02
C ALA A 57 -10.10 11.28 -15.11
N LEU A 58 -9.54 10.25 -15.76
CA LEU A 58 -8.12 10.14 -16.09
C LEU A 58 -7.94 9.86 -17.58
N ASP A 59 -7.07 10.66 -18.22
CA ASP A 59 -6.59 10.40 -19.57
C ASP A 59 -5.50 9.33 -19.53
N ILE A 60 -5.90 8.08 -19.73
CA ILE A 60 -5.00 6.93 -19.70
C ILE A 60 -4.00 6.96 -20.84
N ASP A 61 -4.37 7.50 -22.01
CA ASP A 61 -3.49 7.58 -23.17
C ASP A 61 -2.33 8.54 -22.91
N LEU A 62 -2.60 9.69 -22.27
CA LEU A 62 -1.57 10.61 -21.82
C LEU A 62 -0.65 9.97 -20.76
N LEU A 63 -1.20 9.26 -19.78
CA LEU A 63 -0.41 8.64 -18.70
C LEU A 63 0.50 7.50 -19.20
N LEU A 64 0.07 6.80 -20.25
CA LEU A 64 0.85 5.73 -20.86
C LEU A 64 1.88 6.26 -21.88
N ASP A 65 1.84 7.54 -22.26
CA ASP A 65 2.86 8.14 -23.13
C ASP A 65 4.20 8.33 -22.39
N LYS A 66 5.06 7.34 -22.54
CA LYS A 66 6.41 7.31 -21.94
C LYS A 66 7.38 8.31 -22.56
N ARG A 67 7.04 8.97 -23.68
CA ARG A 67 7.94 9.95 -24.34
C ARG A 67 8.16 11.19 -23.47
N ALA A 68 7.18 11.54 -22.64
CA ALA A 68 7.26 12.64 -21.68
C ALA A 68 7.76 12.20 -20.29
N TYR A 69 7.91 10.89 -20.06
CA TYR A 69 8.29 10.35 -18.75
C TYR A 69 9.81 10.42 -18.58
N ARG A 70 10.25 11.31 -17.67
CA ARG A 70 11.64 11.50 -17.21
C ARG A 70 12.68 11.34 -18.33
N PRO A 71 13.14 12.44 -18.98
CA PRO A 71 14.36 12.35 -19.76
C PRO A 71 15.47 11.97 -18.78
N THR A 72 15.89 10.70 -18.80
CA THR A 72 17.15 10.30 -18.20
C THR A 72 18.19 11.26 -18.75
N SER A 73 18.95 11.85 -17.84
CA SER A 73 20.01 12.82 -18.08
C SER A 73 20.99 12.34 -19.16
N ALA A 74 20.62 12.49 -20.43
CA ALA A 74 21.50 12.41 -21.59
C ALA A 74 22.18 13.78 -21.77
N GLY A 75 22.76 14.29 -20.68
CA GLY A 75 23.36 15.62 -20.60
C GLY A 75 24.11 15.90 -19.30
N ALA A 76 24.44 14.88 -18.50
CA ALA A 76 25.45 15.05 -17.46
C ALA A 76 26.82 15.06 -18.16
N ALA A 77 27.48 16.22 -18.10
CA ALA A 77 28.82 16.47 -18.61
C ALA A 77 29.84 15.43 -18.08
N PRO A 78 30.98 15.22 -18.76
CA PRO A 78 31.99 14.29 -18.27
C PRO A 78 32.57 14.81 -16.95
N ASP A 79 32.50 13.99 -15.91
CA ASP A 79 33.20 14.21 -14.64
C ASP A 79 34.72 14.13 -14.90
N ASP A 80 35.37 15.30 -14.95
CA ASP A 80 36.83 15.44 -14.90
C ASP A 80 37.32 15.09 -13.49
N HIS A 81 37.42 13.79 -13.19
CA HIS A 81 38.29 13.34 -12.10
C HIS A 81 39.73 13.29 -12.60
N ALA A 82 40.40 14.44 -12.53
CA ALA A 82 41.85 14.54 -12.61
C ALA A 82 42.48 13.70 -11.48
N ALA A 83 42.91 12.48 -11.83
CA ALA A 83 43.79 11.69 -11.00
C ALA A 83 45.11 12.46 -10.82
N GLY A 84 45.42 12.81 -9.58
CA GLY A 84 46.71 13.33 -9.20
C GLY A 84 47.81 12.32 -9.56
N ALA A 85 48.70 12.74 -10.44
CA ALA A 85 50.04 12.20 -10.61
C ALA A 85 50.95 13.39 -10.94
N HIS A 86 52.18 13.34 -10.41
CA HIS A 86 53.21 14.39 -10.37
C HIS A 86 52.97 15.37 -9.21
N GLU A 87 53.79 15.41 -8.17
CA GLU A 87 55.26 15.36 -8.11
C GLU A 87 55.75 14.78 -6.77
#